data_AF-A0A182F2N3-F1
#
_entry.id   AF-A0A182F2N3-F1
#
_cell.length_a   1.000
_cell.length_b   1.000
_cell.length_c   1.000
_cell.angle_alpha   90.00
_cell.angle_beta   90.00
_cell.angle_gamma   90.00
#
_symmetry.space_group_name_H-M   'P 1'
#
loop_
_entity.id
_entity.type
_entity.pdbx_description
1 polymer ?
#
loop_
_entity_poly.entity_id
_entity_poly.type
_entity_poly.pdbx_seq_one_letter_code
_entity_poly.pdbx_strand_id
1 'polypeptide(L)'
;MSLLGTFLLTWCMVMMPTDCTGRGAGYSRTGNPEVGRLVQGYDERTDQRRPHELGFGYYYQGDIMLPEEEQDVERVSLSEKYPSSVWPNAIVPYYIEPESFKPNEILIIERSMVELQRQTCVRFIPRNPQTTHFVRITSRSAGCFASLGRQEDNSQNILNLQTPACLFSGTPVHELMHTLGFLHEVSRADRDEYIYIDRNALKPEYQTDRFFNTNFGKAEDVMTTTYNISYNYGSIMHYSKTAGSKDGRQQVLYNLKEYDKPDFGSDHAIPSDIQAIKLVQGYDERTDQRRPHELGFGYYYQGDIMLPEEERDVERVSLSERYPSSVWPNAIVPYYIEPESFKPNEIFIIERSMAELQRQTCVRFIPRNPQTTHFVRITSRSAGCFASIGRQEDNSQNILNLQTPACLSRGTPVHELMHTLGFLHEVSRADRDEYIYIDRSALRPEYQTDSFFATNFGKDVDGITTTYNISYNYGSIMHYSKTAGSRDGRQQVLYNLTEYDKPDFGSNHAIPSDIQAIKY
;
A
#
# COMPACT_ATOMS: atom_id res chain seq x y z
N MET A 1 -27.57 -36.83 -59.16
CA MET A 1 -27.86 -37.75 -58.05
C MET A 1 -26.56 -38.07 -57.34
N SER A 2 -26.32 -37.43 -56.19
CA SER A 2 -25.33 -37.84 -55.17
C SER A 2 -25.75 -37.13 -53.89
N LEU A 3 -26.29 -37.90 -52.95
CA LEU A 3 -26.85 -37.44 -51.68
C LEU A 3 -25.74 -37.23 -50.66
N LEU A 4 -25.63 -36.01 -50.13
CA LEU A 4 -24.90 -35.68 -48.90
C LEU A 4 -25.87 -35.83 -47.72
N GLY A 5 -25.57 -36.75 -46.81
CA GLY A 5 -26.31 -36.95 -45.56
C GLY A 5 -25.76 -36.04 -44.46
N THR A 6 -26.54 -35.04 -44.07
CA THR A 6 -26.36 -34.23 -42.87
C THR A 6 -27.13 -34.87 -41.70
N PHE A 7 -26.42 -35.19 -40.61
CA PHE A 7 -27.03 -35.60 -39.35
C PHE A 7 -27.68 -34.39 -38.67
N LEU A 8 -29.01 -34.45 -38.55
CA LEU A 8 -29.83 -33.59 -37.69
C LEU A 8 -29.89 -34.20 -36.29
N LEU A 9 -29.24 -33.56 -35.31
CA LEU A 9 -29.48 -33.80 -33.89
C LEU A 9 -30.42 -32.71 -33.39
N THR A 10 -31.67 -33.09 -33.18
CA THR A 10 -32.73 -32.35 -32.51
C THR A 10 -32.34 -32.08 -31.05
N TRP A 11 -32.01 -30.82 -30.74
CA TRP A 11 -31.95 -30.35 -29.35
C TRP A 11 -33.30 -29.73 -28.97
N CYS A 12 -33.88 -30.26 -27.90
CA CYS A 12 -34.99 -29.65 -27.18
C CYS A 12 -34.62 -28.22 -26.77
N MET A 13 -35.33 -27.23 -27.32
CA MET A 13 -35.44 -25.90 -26.71
C MET A 13 -36.07 -26.05 -25.33
N VAL A 14 -35.23 -26.13 -24.29
CA VAL A 14 -35.61 -25.67 -22.97
C VAL A 14 -35.38 -24.17 -22.99
N MET A 15 -36.46 -23.39 -22.97
CA MET A 15 -36.40 -21.96 -22.75
C MET A 15 -35.72 -21.71 -21.41
N MET A 16 -34.42 -21.37 -21.45
CA MET A 16 -33.74 -20.72 -20.33
C MET A 16 -34.32 -19.30 -20.21
N PRO A 17 -34.65 -18.81 -19.01
CA PRO A 17 -34.98 -17.41 -18.83
C PRO A 17 -33.74 -16.57 -19.13
N THR A 18 -33.70 -16.00 -20.33
CA THR A 18 -32.88 -14.85 -20.67
C THR A 18 -33.48 -13.63 -19.98
N ASP A 19 -33.13 -13.40 -18.71
CA ASP A 19 -33.25 -12.07 -18.11
C ASP A 19 -32.43 -11.95 -16.81
N CYS A 20 -31.11 -11.77 -16.95
CA CYS A 20 -30.29 -11.11 -15.93
C CYS A 20 -29.83 -9.71 -16.40
N THR A 21 -30.52 -9.12 -17.37
CA THR A 21 -30.36 -7.70 -17.71
C THR A 21 -31.35 -6.86 -16.89
N GLY A 22 -31.15 -6.84 -15.58
CA GLY A 22 -31.93 -6.01 -14.67
C GLY A 22 -31.62 -4.53 -14.82
N ARG A 23 -32.19 -3.86 -15.83
CA ARG A 23 -32.30 -2.39 -15.87
C ARG A 23 -33.15 -1.90 -14.68
N GLY A 24 -32.59 -1.01 -13.86
CA GLY A 24 -33.36 -0.07 -13.03
C GLY A 24 -33.49 -0.39 -11.53
N ALA A 25 -32.47 -0.06 -10.74
CA ALA A 25 -32.51 0.73 -9.50
C ALA A 25 -31.06 0.79 -9.01
N GLY A 26 -30.35 1.88 -9.32
CA GLY A 26 -28.89 1.94 -9.16
C GLY A 26 -28.47 1.81 -7.70
N TYR A 27 -27.59 0.86 -7.41
CA TYR A 27 -26.79 0.93 -6.18
C TYR A 27 -26.02 2.25 -6.17
N SER A 28 -25.82 2.79 -4.97
CA SER A 28 -25.27 4.12 -4.81
C SER A 28 -23.82 4.11 -5.28
N ARG A 29 -23.53 4.81 -6.38
CA ARG A 29 -22.18 5.06 -6.91
C ARG A 29 -21.48 6.23 -6.22
N THR A 30 -22.16 6.80 -5.23
CA THR A 30 -21.69 7.86 -4.34
C THR A 30 -22.19 7.57 -2.93
N GLY A 31 -21.69 8.27 -1.92
CA GLY A 31 -22.13 8.07 -0.54
C GLY A 31 -23.65 8.27 -0.36
N ASN A 32 -24.30 7.32 0.32
CA ASN A 32 -25.73 7.31 0.55
C ASN A 32 -26.11 7.92 1.92
N PRO A 33 -26.91 9.00 1.96
CA PRO A 33 -27.27 9.66 3.22
C PRO A 33 -28.12 8.82 4.19
N GLU A 34 -28.85 7.80 3.69
CA GLU A 34 -29.64 6.92 4.56
C GLU A 34 -28.72 6.01 5.37
N VAL A 35 -27.72 5.40 4.72
CA VAL A 35 -26.68 4.64 5.42
C VAL A 35 -25.96 5.54 6.42
N GLY A 36 -25.73 6.80 6.04
CA GLY A 36 -25.18 7.80 6.95
C GLY A 36 -26.00 8.00 8.22
N ARG A 37 -27.33 8.04 8.10
CA ARG A 37 -28.24 8.14 9.25
C ARG A 37 -28.25 6.86 10.09
N LEU A 38 -28.22 5.68 9.48
CA LEU A 38 -28.16 4.41 10.19
C LEU A 38 -26.88 4.29 11.03
N VAL A 39 -25.72 4.61 10.43
CA VAL A 39 -24.42 4.58 11.11
C VAL A 39 -24.30 5.66 12.18
N GLN A 40 -24.91 6.84 11.98
CA GLN A 40 -24.96 7.90 13.01
C GLN A 40 -25.73 7.46 14.27
N GLY A 41 -26.73 6.58 14.12
CA GLY A 41 -27.54 6.04 15.21
C GLY A 41 -26.99 4.75 15.83
N TYR A 42 -25.85 4.25 15.37
CA TYR A 42 -25.25 3.01 15.86
C TYR A 42 -24.66 3.18 17.27
N ASP A 43 -24.93 2.21 18.16
CA ASP A 43 -24.32 2.10 19.49
C ASP A 43 -23.91 0.64 19.73
N GLU A 44 -22.60 0.42 19.80
CA GLU A 44 -21.96 -0.90 19.98
C GLU A 44 -22.45 -1.67 21.21
N ARG A 45 -23.01 -0.98 22.22
CA ARG A 45 -23.51 -1.61 23.44
C ARG A 45 -24.87 -2.26 23.25
N THR A 46 -25.60 -1.87 22.21
CA THR A 46 -26.99 -2.26 21.97
C THR A 46 -27.21 -2.92 20.62
N ASP A 47 -26.36 -2.62 19.65
CA ASP A 47 -26.37 -3.19 18.32
C ASP A 47 -25.15 -4.10 18.16
N GLN A 48 -25.41 -5.39 17.95
CA GLN A 48 -24.36 -6.40 17.78
C GLN A 48 -23.92 -6.56 16.32
N ARG A 49 -24.58 -5.86 15.39
CA ARG A 49 -24.22 -5.88 13.96
C ARG A 49 -22.93 -5.11 13.73
N ARG A 50 -22.23 -5.42 12.65
CA ARG A 50 -21.06 -4.65 12.27
C ARG A 50 -21.49 -3.37 11.54
N PRO A 51 -20.85 -2.20 11.79
CA PRO A 51 -21.23 -0.94 11.15
C PRO A 51 -21.26 -0.98 9.62
N HIS A 52 -20.32 -1.70 8.98
CA HIS A 52 -20.24 -1.86 7.52
C HIS A 52 -21.41 -2.67 6.94
N GLU A 53 -22.04 -3.57 7.71
CA GLU A 53 -23.24 -4.30 7.28
C GLU A 53 -24.50 -3.42 7.21
N LEU A 54 -24.48 -2.20 7.75
CA LEU A 54 -25.64 -1.29 7.73
C LEU A 54 -25.93 -0.71 6.35
N GLY A 55 -25.01 -0.83 5.38
CA GLY A 55 -25.24 -0.38 4.02
C GLY A 55 -25.93 -1.40 3.11
N PHE A 56 -26.38 -2.55 3.65
CA PHE A 56 -27.15 -3.54 2.90
C PHE A 56 -28.36 -2.92 2.16
N GLY A 57 -28.36 -3.09 0.84
CA GLY A 57 -29.39 -2.55 -0.06
C GLY A 57 -29.04 -1.19 -0.68
N TYR A 58 -27.93 -0.57 -0.26
CA TYR A 58 -27.45 0.71 -0.80
C TYR A 58 -26.13 0.57 -1.56
N TYR A 59 -25.18 -0.19 -1.00
CA TYR A 59 -23.91 -0.52 -1.64
C TYR A 59 -23.90 -1.99 -2.08
N TYR A 60 -23.01 -2.33 -3.02
CA TYR A 60 -22.82 -3.73 -3.41
C TYR A 60 -22.30 -4.48 -2.19
N GLN A 61 -22.91 -5.61 -1.86
CA GLN A 61 -22.53 -6.40 -0.67
C GLN A 61 -22.53 -5.63 0.65
N GLY A 62 -23.27 -4.52 0.72
CA GLY A 62 -23.41 -3.73 1.95
C GLY A 62 -22.43 -2.58 2.11
N ASP A 63 -21.20 -2.65 1.59
CA ASP A 63 -20.12 -1.70 1.85
C ASP A 63 -19.12 -1.55 0.68
N ILE A 64 -19.42 -2.12 -0.49
CA ILE A 64 -18.54 -2.03 -1.65
C ILE A 64 -19.07 -0.98 -2.64
N MET A 65 -18.24 0.02 -2.89
CA MET A 65 -18.47 1.04 -3.91
C MET A 65 -18.01 0.51 -5.28
N LEU A 66 -18.96 0.34 -6.20
CA LEU A 66 -18.67 -0.09 -7.57
C LEU A 66 -18.38 1.12 -8.49
N PRO A 67 -17.50 0.97 -9.49
CA PRO A 67 -17.20 2.03 -10.46
C PRO A 67 -18.41 2.37 -11.37
N GLU A 68 -18.41 3.56 -11.98
CA GLU A 68 -19.53 4.07 -12.79
C GLU A 68 -19.74 3.35 -14.14
N GLU A 69 -18.72 2.74 -14.73
CA GLU A 69 -18.87 1.98 -15.96
C GLU A 69 -19.27 0.52 -15.67
N GLU A 70 -20.30 0.04 -16.37
CA GLU A 70 -20.80 -1.33 -16.31
C GLU A 70 -19.70 -2.33 -16.65
N GLN A 71 -18.98 -2.80 -15.64
CA GLN A 71 -18.31 -4.09 -15.69
C GLN A 71 -19.01 -5.00 -14.69
N ASP A 72 -19.29 -6.23 -15.08
CA ASP A 72 -19.82 -7.26 -14.20
C ASP A 72 -18.86 -7.47 -13.02
N VAL A 73 -19.21 -6.96 -11.83
CA VAL A 73 -18.35 -6.97 -10.64
C VAL A 73 -18.66 -8.19 -9.79
N GLU A 74 -18.36 -9.37 -10.32
CA GLU A 74 -18.47 -10.65 -9.61
C GLU A 74 -17.07 -11.23 -9.33
N ARG A 75 -16.32 -10.69 -8.33
CA ARG A 75 -14.87 -11.01 -8.20
C ARG A 75 -14.34 -11.23 -6.77
N VAL A 76 -14.25 -12.46 -6.22
CA VAL A 76 -13.79 -12.73 -4.82
C VAL A 76 -12.44 -12.08 -4.45
N SER A 77 -11.44 -12.12 -5.34
CA SER A 77 -10.17 -11.41 -5.18
C SER A 77 -9.61 -11.04 -6.55
N LEU A 78 -8.95 -9.89 -6.67
CA LEU A 78 -8.33 -9.45 -7.92
C LEU A 78 -7.12 -10.35 -8.25
N SER A 79 -7.28 -11.26 -9.22
CA SER A 79 -6.20 -12.14 -9.68
C SER A 79 -5.25 -11.47 -10.68
N GLU A 80 -4.07 -12.09 -10.91
CA GLU A 80 -3.01 -11.75 -11.87
C GLU A 80 -3.46 -11.38 -13.30
N LYS A 81 -4.72 -11.67 -13.67
CA LYS A 81 -5.29 -11.47 -15.00
C LYS A 81 -5.68 -10.01 -15.30
N TYR A 82 -5.78 -9.14 -14.29
CA TYR A 82 -6.09 -7.70 -14.43
C TYR A 82 -5.14 -6.83 -13.56
N PRO A 83 -3.87 -6.66 -13.97
CA PRO A 83 -2.85 -5.98 -13.17
C PRO A 83 -3.19 -4.51 -12.84
N SER A 84 -4.07 -3.86 -13.62
CA SER A 84 -4.52 -2.49 -13.36
C SER A 84 -5.29 -2.32 -12.06
N SER A 85 -6.01 -3.35 -11.62
CA SER A 85 -6.86 -3.27 -10.43
C SER A 85 -6.13 -3.57 -9.12
N VAL A 86 -4.88 -4.05 -9.19
CA VAL A 86 -4.00 -4.25 -8.04
C VAL A 86 -3.09 -3.03 -7.88
N TRP A 87 -2.84 -2.61 -6.64
CA TRP A 87 -1.94 -1.50 -6.38
C TRP A 87 -0.48 -1.87 -6.74
N PRO A 88 0.19 -1.05 -7.58
CA PRO A 88 1.58 -1.32 -7.95
C PRO A 88 2.50 -1.43 -6.73
N ASN A 89 3.39 -2.41 -6.73
CA ASN A 89 4.33 -2.70 -5.63
C ASN A 89 3.69 -3.01 -4.27
N ALA A 90 2.39 -3.31 -4.23
CA ALA A 90 1.62 -3.35 -2.99
C ALA A 90 1.65 -2.00 -2.23
N ILE A 91 1.93 -0.90 -2.93
CA ILE A 91 1.94 0.44 -2.34
C ILE A 91 0.59 1.08 -2.60
N VAL A 92 -0.10 1.44 -1.53
CA VAL A 92 -1.40 2.09 -1.53
C VAL A 92 -1.20 3.52 -1.03
N PRO A 93 -1.02 4.50 -1.92
CA PRO A 93 -0.98 5.88 -1.50
C PRO A 93 -2.33 6.29 -0.96
N TYR A 94 -2.36 7.12 0.08
CA TYR A 94 -3.60 7.59 0.67
C TYR A 94 -3.58 9.08 0.93
N TYR A 95 -4.78 9.67 0.98
CA TYR A 95 -5.00 11.04 1.38
C TYR A 95 -6.18 11.08 2.35
N ILE A 96 -5.88 11.40 3.61
CA ILE A 96 -6.92 11.66 4.60
C ILE A 96 -7.43 13.08 4.38
N GLU A 97 -8.71 13.22 4.04
CA GLU A 97 -9.32 14.53 3.79
C GLU A 97 -9.21 15.39 5.07
N PRO A 98 -8.62 16.60 4.99
CA PRO A 98 -8.43 17.48 6.14
C PRO A 98 -9.74 17.70 6.89
N GLU A 99 -9.66 17.82 8.21
CA GLU A 99 -10.79 18.05 9.11
C GLU A 99 -11.86 16.93 9.15
N SER A 100 -11.70 15.85 8.37
CA SER A 100 -12.63 14.70 8.40
C SER A 100 -12.51 13.86 9.67
N PHE A 101 -11.35 13.90 10.33
CA PHE A 101 -11.05 13.07 11.50
C PHE A 101 -10.29 13.86 12.57
N LYS A 102 -10.54 13.53 13.83
CA LYS A 102 -9.75 14.02 14.97
C LYS A 102 -8.39 13.32 15.02
N PRO A 103 -7.37 13.89 15.68
CA PRO A 103 -6.05 13.27 15.78
C PRO A 103 -6.06 11.84 16.34
N ASN A 104 -6.89 11.56 17.34
CA ASN A 104 -7.03 10.21 17.92
C ASN A 104 -7.74 9.23 16.96
N GLU A 105 -8.60 9.70 16.08
CA GLU A 105 -9.29 8.90 15.06
C GLU A 105 -8.34 8.54 13.92
N ILE A 106 -7.48 9.49 13.51
CA ILE A 106 -6.40 9.24 12.54
C ILE A 106 -5.47 8.13 13.05
N LEU A 107 -5.11 8.14 14.34
CA LEU A 107 -4.29 7.08 14.94
C LEU A 107 -4.92 5.68 14.84
N ILE A 108 -6.26 5.57 14.84
CA ILE A 108 -6.94 4.27 14.69
C ILE A 108 -6.79 3.77 13.25
N ILE A 109 -6.97 4.66 12.26
CA ILE A 109 -6.79 4.35 10.84
C ILE A 109 -5.34 3.93 10.57
N GLU A 110 -4.38 4.70 11.07
CA GLU A 110 -2.95 4.39 10.92
C GLU A 110 -2.56 3.07 11.59
N ARG A 111 -3.11 2.75 12.77
CA ARG A 111 -2.90 1.45 13.44
C ARG A 111 -3.45 0.29 12.62
N SER A 112 -4.60 0.48 11.97
CA SER A 112 -5.23 -0.53 11.11
C SER A 112 -4.38 -0.78 9.85
N MET A 113 -3.81 0.28 9.26
CA MET A 113 -2.80 0.14 8.21
C MET A 113 -1.57 -0.62 8.73
N VAL A 114 -1.06 -0.28 9.92
CA VAL A 114 0.10 -0.97 10.54
C VAL A 114 -0.15 -2.46 10.77
N GLU A 115 -1.37 -2.86 11.14
CA GLU A 115 -1.72 -4.27 11.32
C GLU A 115 -1.44 -5.08 10.05
N LEU A 116 -1.97 -4.65 8.90
CA LEU A 116 -1.75 -5.32 7.61
C LEU A 116 -0.28 -5.27 7.18
N GLN A 117 0.38 -4.12 7.33
CA GLN A 117 1.77 -3.94 6.86
C GLN A 117 2.79 -4.74 7.67
N ARG A 118 2.52 -5.03 8.94
CA ARG A 118 3.40 -5.85 9.79
C ARG A 118 3.50 -7.30 9.33
N GLN A 119 2.49 -7.77 8.62
CA GLN A 119 2.35 -9.17 8.25
C GLN A 119 2.35 -9.38 6.74
N THR A 120 2.41 -8.31 5.93
CA THR A 120 2.36 -8.35 4.46
C THR A 120 3.37 -7.38 3.82
N CYS A 121 3.52 -7.44 2.49
CA CYS A 121 4.25 -6.43 1.73
C CYS A 121 3.52 -5.12 1.52
N VAL A 122 2.21 -5.07 1.79
CA VAL A 122 1.43 -3.87 1.52
C VAL A 122 2.03 -2.70 2.28
N ARG A 123 2.09 -1.51 1.67
CA ARG A 123 2.55 -0.27 2.29
C ARG A 123 1.54 0.83 2.03
N PHE A 124 0.98 1.39 3.10
CA PHE A 124 0.06 2.53 3.02
C PHE A 124 0.85 3.81 3.25
N ILE A 125 1.07 4.57 2.19
CA ILE A 125 1.92 5.77 2.25
C ILE A 125 1.10 7.04 2.04
N PRO A 126 1.37 8.16 2.71
CA PRO A 126 0.74 9.42 2.37
C PRO A 126 1.04 9.78 0.91
N ARG A 127 0.03 10.23 0.15
CA ARG A 127 0.24 10.65 -1.23
C ARG A 127 1.18 11.87 -1.28
N ASN A 128 1.98 11.93 -2.34
CA ASN A 128 2.63 13.16 -2.76
C ASN A 128 1.76 13.87 -3.83
N PRO A 129 2.08 15.13 -4.21
CA PRO A 129 1.30 15.85 -5.22
C PRO A 129 1.36 15.27 -6.65
N GLN A 130 2.38 14.48 -6.99
CA GLN A 130 2.52 13.77 -8.27
C GLN A 130 1.79 12.43 -8.30
N THR A 131 1.33 11.95 -7.14
CA THR A 131 0.62 10.68 -7.03
C THR A 131 -0.71 10.80 -7.73
N THR A 132 -0.81 10.15 -8.89
CA THR A 132 -2.01 10.19 -9.75
C THR A 132 -3.14 9.31 -9.23
N HIS A 133 -2.80 8.22 -8.53
CA HIS A 133 -3.75 7.25 -7.97
C HIS A 133 -3.51 7.07 -6.48
N PHE A 134 -4.52 7.32 -5.67
CA PHE A 134 -4.46 7.22 -4.21
C PHE A 134 -5.86 6.98 -3.64
N VAL A 135 -5.93 6.30 -2.50
CA VAL A 135 -7.17 6.15 -1.73
C VAL A 135 -7.48 7.46 -1.01
N ARG A 136 -8.60 8.09 -1.34
CA ARG A 136 -9.13 9.22 -0.59
C ARG A 136 -9.94 8.71 0.60
N ILE A 137 -9.46 8.99 1.81
CA ILE A 137 -10.04 8.56 3.08
C ILE A 137 -10.90 9.70 3.64
N THR A 138 -12.19 9.45 3.83
CA THR A 138 -13.18 10.48 4.22
C THR A 138 -14.07 10.03 5.38
N SER A 139 -14.70 10.98 6.09
CA SER A 139 -15.71 10.71 7.12
C SER A 139 -17.05 11.37 6.76
N ARG A 140 -17.54 11.12 5.54
CA ARG A 140 -18.83 11.65 5.08
C ARG A 140 -19.95 10.87 5.76
N SER A 141 -21.10 11.53 5.97
CA SER A 141 -22.30 10.89 6.50
C SER A 141 -22.94 9.97 5.44
N ALA A 142 -22.28 8.83 5.23
CA ALA A 142 -22.59 7.85 4.20
C ALA A 142 -22.25 6.41 4.63
N GLY A 143 -21.88 6.19 5.89
CA GLY A 143 -21.54 4.88 6.45
C GLY A 143 -20.10 4.43 6.23
N CYS A 144 -19.88 3.12 6.31
CA CYS A 144 -18.59 2.49 6.10
C CYS A 144 -18.62 1.84 4.72
N PHE A 145 -17.68 2.21 3.85
CA PHE A 145 -17.53 1.58 2.55
C PHE A 145 -16.16 1.84 1.95
N ALA A 146 -15.76 1.01 1.00
CA ALA A 146 -14.55 1.19 0.22
C ALA A 146 -14.74 0.73 -1.23
N SER A 147 -13.84 1.22 -2.08
CA SER A 147 -13.78 0.82 -3.48
C SER A 147 -12.97 -0.48 -3.61
N LEU A 148 -13.35 -1.35 -4.55
CA LEU A 148 -12.74 -2.67 -4.68
C LEU A 148 -11.44 -2.62 -5.49
N GLY A 149 -10.29 -2.60 -4.81
CA GLY A 149 -8.98 -2.49 -5.44
C GLY A 149 -8.68 -1.09 -6.00
N ARG A 150 -7.61 -0.99 -6.80
CA ARG A 150 -7.25 0.23 -7.53
C ARG A 150 -8.21 0.47 -8.70
N GLN A 151 -8.80 1.66 -8.75
CA GLN A 151 -9.56 2.16 -9.88
C GLN A 151 -8.67 3.02 -10.78
N GLU A 152 -8.86 2.94 -12.10
CA GLU A 152 -8.19 3.81 -13.09
C GLU A 152 -8.68 5.25 -13.02
N ASP A 153 -9.98 5.46 -12.77
CA ASP A 153 -10.45 6.78 -12.38
C ASP A 153 -10.14 7.00 -10.89
N ASN A 154 -9.15 7.85 -10.62
CA ASN A 154 -8.77 8.15 -9.25
C ASN A 154 -9.91 8.77 -8.41
N SER A 155 -10.91 9.38 -9.04
CA SER A 155 -12.09 9.90 -8.33
C SER A 155 -12.87 8.79 -7.61
N GLN A 156 -12.73 7.54 -8.09
CA GLN A 156 -13.38 6.34 -7.59
C GLN A 156 -12.51 5.55 -6.60
N ASN A 157 -11.28 5.97 -6.27
CA ASN A 157 -10.49 5.35 -5.19
C ASN A 157 -10.89 5.94 -3.83
N ILE A 158 -12.04 5.52 -3.29
CA ILE A 158 -12.61 6.08 -2.06
C ILE A 158 -12.67 5.03 -0.94
N LEU A 159 -12.35 5.47 0.28
CA LEU A 159 -12.62 4.77 1.53
C LEU A 159 -13.32 5.74 2.49
N ASN A 160 -14.55 5.42 2.90
CA ASN A 160 -15.32 6.25 3.83
C ASN A 160 -15.46 5.55 5.17
N LEU A 161 -15.01 6.20 6.24
CA LEU A 161 -15.12 5.72 7.61
C LEU A 161 -15.90 6.76 8.43
N GLN A 162 -17.23 6.72 8.35
CA GLN A 162 -18.07 7.64 9.12
C GLN A 162 -17.86 7.48 10.63
N THR A 163 -17.40 8.54 11.27
CA THR A 163 -17.14 8.55 12.70
C THR A 163 -18.42 8.71 13.53
N PRO A 164 -18.45 8.16 14.75
CA PRO A 164 -17.40 7.34 15.36
C PRO A 164 -17.50 5.85 14.98
N ALA A 165 -18.65 5.38 14.49
CA ALA A 165 -18.98 3.95 14.37
C ALA A 165 -18.03 3.15 13.46
N CYS A 166 -17.61 3.69 12.31
CA CYS A 166 -16.73 2.98 11.38
C CYS A 166 -15.27 2.85 11.86
N LEU A 167 -14.93 3.37 13.04
CA LEU A 167 -13.60 3.22 13.64
C LEU A 167 -13.54 2.11 14.71
N PHE A 168 -14.57 1.26 14.79
CA PHE A 168 -14.66 0.15 15.73
C PHE A 168 -14.67 -1.23 15.05
N SER A 169 -14.47 -2.28 15.86
CA SER A 169 -14.69 -3.70 15.49
C SER A 169 -14.00 -4.15 14.20
N GLY A 170 -12.73 -3.78 14.02
CA GLY A 170 -11.95 -4.13 12.84
C GLY A 170 -12.40 -3.48 11.53
N THR A 171 -13.44 -2.65 11.53
CA THR A 171 -14.01 -2.03 10.32
C THR A 171 -12.95 -1.32 9.47
N PRO A 172 -12.01 -0.53 10.02
CA PRO A 172 -10.97 0.06 9.18
C PRO A 172 -10.08 -0.98 8.48
N VAL A 173 -9.75 -2.11 9.12
CA VAL A 173 -8.95 -3.18 8.49
C VAL A 173 -9.75 -3.86 7.37
N HIS A 174 -11.05 -4.10 7.60
CA HIS A 174 -11.98 -4.64 6.62
C HIS A 174 -12.07 -3.75 5.36
N GLU A 175 -12.33 -2.46 5.54
CA GLU A 175 -12.41 -1.50 4.44
C GLU A 175 -11.08 -1.35 3.70
N LEU A 176 -9.95 -1.39 4.43
CA LEU A 176 -8.62 -1.42 3.80
C LEU A 176 -8.42 -2.69 2.96
N MET A 177 -8.94 -3.85 3.37
CA MET A 177 -8.90 -5.06 2.55
C MET A 177 -9.74 -4.94 1.27
N HIS A 178 -10.89 -4.27 1.29
CA HIS A 178 -11.59 -3.91 0.04
C HIS A 178 -10.71 -3.06 -0.88
N THR A 179 -10.00 -2.05 -0.36
CA THR A 179 -9.06 -1.25 -1.19
C THR A 179 -7.92 -2.07 -1.77
N LEU A 180 -7.59 -3.24 -1.18
CA LEU A 180 -6.61 -4.19 -1.71
C LEU A 180 -7.19 -5.18 -2.71
N GLY A 181 -8.51 -5.16 -2.94
CA GLY A 181 -9.18 -5.97 -3.95
C GLY A 181 -9.83 -7.26 -3.44
N PHE A 182 -10.16 -7.33 -2.14
CA PHE A 182 -10.84 -8.48 -1.56
C PHE A 182 -12.35 -8.23 -1.48
N LEU A 183 -13.17 -9.18 -1.95
CA LEU A 183 -14.59 -9.23 -1.59
C LEU A 183 -14.77 -10.00 -0.28
N HIS A 184 -16.03 -10.14 0.11
CA HIS A 184 -16.41 -10.97 1.24
C HIS A 184 -16.16 -12.46 1.02
N GLU A 185 -15.74 -13.14 2.10
CA GLU A 185 -15.56 -14.59 2.17
C GLU A 185 -16.85 -15.34 1.82
N VAL A 186 -18.01 -14.78 2.19
CA VAL A 186 -19.33 -15.34 1.87
C VAL A 186 -19.63 -15.38 0.36
N SER A 187 -18.85 -14.66 -0.46
CA SER A 187 -19.04 -14.60 -1.92
C SER A 187 -18.32 -15.72 -2.65
N ARG A 188 -17.58 -16.59 -1.95
CA ARG A 188 -16.83 -17.67 -2.59
C ARG A 188 -17.75 -18.66 -3.32
N ALA A 189 -17.29 -19.17 -4.46
CA ALA A 189 -18.01 -20.18 -5.23
C ALA A 189 -18.29 -21.47 -4.42
N ASP A 190 -17.39 -21.83 -3.51
CA ASP A 190 -17.47 -22.99 -2.62
C ASP A 190 -18.22 -22.74 -1.30
N ARG A 191 -18.73 -21.51 -1.06
CA ARG A 191 -19.31 -21.13 0.24
C ARG A 191 -20.49 -22.00 0.69
N ASP A 192 -21.26 -22.56 -0.24
CA ASP A 192 -22.40 -23.43 0.07
C ASP A 192 -21.98 -24.80 0.68
N GLU A 193 -20.69 -25.16 0.65
CA GLU A 193 -20.15 -26.30 1.41
C GLU A 193 -19.90 -25.98 2.89
N TYR A 194 -19.88 -24.69 3.25
CA TYR A 194 -19.45 -24.20 4.55
C TYR A 194 -20.58 -23.47 5.27
N ILE A 195 -21.44 -22.74 4.56
CA ILE A 195 -22.55 -21.99 5.15
C ILE A 195 -23.89 -22.28 4.49
N TYR A 196 -24.94 -22.20 5.29
CA TYR A 196 -26.33 -22.10 4.85
C TYR A 196 -26.87 -20.71 5.19
N ILE A 197 -27.60 -20.08 4.27
CA ILE A 197 -28.18 -18.74 4.41
C ILE A 197 -29.71 -18.86 4.48
N ASP A 198 -30.30 -18.59 5.65
CA ASP A 198 -31.75 -18.61 5.83
C ASP A 198 -32.38 -17.30 5.32
N ARG A 199 -32.93 -17.34 4.10
CA ARG A 199 -33.62 -16.19 3.50
C ARG A 199 -34.82 -15.71 4.33
N ASN A 200 -35.47 -16.57 5.10
CA ASN A 200 -36.64 -16.18 5.91
C ASN A 200 -36.26 -15.37 7.16
N ALA A 201 -34.98 -15.40 7.54
CA ALA A 201 -34.43 -14.62 8.65
C ALA A 201 -34.04 -13.19 8.22
N LEU A 202 -33.90 -12.93 6.92
CA LEU A 202 -33.63 -11.61 6.37
C LEU A 202 -34.82 -10.65 6.56
N LYS A 203 -34.55 -9.34 6.62
CA LYS A 203 -35.61 -8.31 6.54
C LYS A 203 -36.52 -8.56 5.33
N PRO A 204 -37.83 -8.31 5.41
CA PRO A 204 -38.75 -8.54 4.30
C PRO A 204 -38.31 -7.91 2.97
N GLU A 205 -37.76 -6.70 2.99
CA GLU A 205 -37.23 -6.00 1.82
C GLU A 205 -35.97 -6.66 1.21
N TYR A 206 -35.27 -7.49 1.99
CA TYR A 206 -34.05 -8.20 1.58
C TYR A 206 -34.32 -9.60 1.00
N GLN A 207 -35.58 -10.06 1.00
CA GLN A 207 -35.93 -11.42 0.56
C GLN A 207 -36.10 -11.56 -0.97
N THR A 208 -35.93 -10.48 -1.72
CA THR A 208 -36.00 -10.53 -3.19
C THR A 208 -34.77 -11.22 -3.77
N ASP A 209 -34.93 -11.96 -4.88
CA ASP A 209 -33.80 -12.59 -5.57
C ASP A 209 -32.73 -11.57 -5.98
N ARG A 210 -33.17 -10.39 -6.41
CA ARG A 210 -32.26 -9.29 -6.75
C ARG A 210 -31.39 -8.89 -5.56
N PHE A 211 -32.00 -8.63 -4.40
CA PHE A 211 -31.23 -8.28 -3.21
C PHE A 211 -30.28 -9.40 -2.81
N PHE A 212 -30.78 -10.64 -2.80
CA PHE A 212 -30.01 -11.80 -2.40
C PHE A 212 -28.82 -12.02 -3.32
N ASN A 213 -29.00 -11.97 -4.63
CA ASN A 213 -27.93 -12.19 -5.60
C ASN A 213 -26.87 -11.09 -5.53
N THR A 214 -27.24 -9.84 -5.23
CA THR A 214 -26.25 -8.76 -5.05
C THR A 214 -25.46 -8.93 -3.75
N ASN A 215 -26.12 -9.18 -2.62
CA ASN A 215 -25.48 -9.10 -1.30
C ASN A 215 -24.96 -10.44 -0.78
N PHE A 216 -25.58 -11.52 -1.21
CA PHE A 216 -25.23 -12.90 -0.87
C PHE A 216 -24.96 -13.71 -2.14
N GLY A 217 -24.69 -13.10 -3.28
CA GLY A 217 -24.30 -13.80 -4.50
C GLY A 217 -22.97 -14.53 -4.33
N LYS A 218 -22.75 -15.57 -5.14
CA LYS A 218 -21.42 -16.15 -5.32
C LYS A 218 -20.78 -15.47 -6.50
N ALA A 219 -19.51 -15.12 -6.40
CA ALA A 219 -18.78 -14.58 -7.53
C ALA A 219 -18.43 -15.71 -8.51
N GLU A 220 -18.62 -15.49 -9.81
CA GLU A 220 -18.43 -16.51 -10.84
C GLU A 220 -16.98 -17.05 -10.93
N ASP A 221 -16.84 -18.36 -11.15
CA ASP A 221 -15.55 -19.11 -11.15
C ASP A 221 -14.53 -18.59 -12.18
N VAL A 222 -14.95 -17.86 -13.21
CA VAL A 222 -14.09 -17.44 -14.33
C VAL A 222 -13.18 -16.23 -13.96
N MET A 223 -13.55 -15.47 -12.94
CA MET A 223 -12.87 -14.23 -12.53
C MET A 223 -12.30 -14.29 -11.10
N THR A 224 -12.37 -15.46 -10.44
CA THR A 224 -12.08 -15.58 -9.01
C THR A 224 -11.09 -16.70 -8.74
N THR A 225 -10.21 -16.49 -7.76
CA THR A 225 -9.28 -17.51 -7.29
C THR A 225 -9.30 -17.51 -5.77
N THR A 226 -9.41 -18.69 -5.19
CA THR A 226 -9.25 -18.91 -3.76
C THR A 226 -7.78 -19.06 -3.38
N TYR A 227 -6.87 -19.09 -4.37
CA TYR A 227 -5.46 -19.47 -4.22
C TYR A 227 -5.25 -20.77 -3.43
N ASN A 228 -6.24 -21.68 -3.48
CA ASN A 228 -6.28 -22.91 -2.70
C ASN A 228 -6.23 -22.68 -1.16
N ILE A 229 -6.68 -21.49 -0.71
CA ILE A 229 -6.87 -21.17 0.71
C ILE A 229 -8.24 -21.71 1.14
N SER A 230 -8.27 -22.48 2.22
CA SER A 230 -9.50 -23.03 2.79
C SER A 230 -10.45 -21.94 3.27
N TYR A 231 -11.76 -22.20 3.18
CA TYR A 231 -12.79 -21.29 3.69
C TYR A 231 -12.60 -21.02 5.18
N ASN A 232 -12.70 -19.75 5.60
CA ASN A 232 -12.47 -19.39 6.98
C ASN A 232 -13.60 -18.52 7.56
N TYR A 233 -14.41 -19.12 8.43
CA TYR A 233 -15.49 -18.42 9.16
C TYR A 233 -15.02 -17.23 9.99
N GLY A 234 -13.73 -17.20 10.38
CA GLY A 234 -13.14 -16.12 11.15
C GLY A 234 -12.48 -15.03 10.31
N SER A 235 -12.53 -15.09 8.97
CA SER A 235 -11.98 -14.04 8.10
C SER A 235 -12.59 -12.70 8.44
N ILE A 236 -11.79 -11.63 8.49
CA ILE A 236 -12.33 -10.27 8.69
C ILE A 236 -13.28 -9.85 7.56
N MET A 237 -13.19 -10.51 6.41
CA MET A 237 -14.07 -10.33 5.24
C MET A 237 -15.32 -11.24 5.29
N HIS A 238 -15.57 -11.97 6.36
CA HIS A 238 -16.79 -12.76 6.52
C HIS A 238 -17.87 -11.93 7.23
N TYR A 239 -19.10 -11.96 6.70
CA TYR A 239 -20.26 -11.39 7.40
C TYR A 239 -20.50 -12.03 8.75
N SER A 240 -21.12 -11.30 9.67
CA SER A 240 -21.66 -11.85 10.91
C SER A 240 -22.75 -12.89 10.64
N LYS A 241 -23.04 -13.72 11.64
CA LYS A 241 -24.14 -14.69 11.61
C LYS A 241 -25.50 -14.01 11.48
N THR A 242 -25.64 -12.74 11.87
CA THR A 242 -26.90 -11.98 11.86
C THR A 242 -26.98 -10.95 10.72
N ALA A 243 -26.04 -10.98 9.78
CA ALA A 243 -26.00 -10.06 8.64
C ALA A 243 -27.33 -10.05 7.86
N GLY A 244 -27.93 -8.85 7.71
CA GLY A 244 -29.21 -8.67 7.03
C GLY A 244 -30.45 -9.11 7.83
N SER A 245 -30.29 -9.50 9.10
CA SER A 245 -31.37 -9.99 9.96
C SER A 245 -32.53 -9.00 10.13
N LYS A 246 -33.76 -9.52 10.17
CA LYS A 246 -35.00 -8.74 10.31
C LYS A 246 -35.13 -7.94 11.60
N ASP A 247 -34.49 -8.41 12.66
CA ASP A 247 -34.52 -7.80 14.00
C ASP A 247 -33.12 -7.54 14.58
N GLY A 248 -32.07 -7.78 13.77
CA GLY A 248 -30.67 -7.64 14.16
C GLY A 248 -30.16 -8.73 15.11
N ARG A 249 -30.97 -9.74 15.44
CA ARG A 249 -30.64 -10.79 16.42
C ARG A 249 -30.84 -12.20 15.86
N GLN A 250 -31.82 -12.39 14.99
CA GLN A 250 -32.06 -13.67 14.34
C GLN A 250 -30.85 -14.04 13.49
N GLN A 251 -30.31 -15.23 13.71
CA GLN A 251 -29.24 -15.79 12.90
C GLN A 251 -29.73 -16.06 11.47
N VAL A 252 -28.96 -15.58 10.49
CA VAL A 252 -29.18 -15.70 9.05
C VAL A 252 -28.18 -16.69 8.45
N LEU A 253 -26.90 -16.64 8.85
CA LEU A 253 -25.87 -17.53 8.35
C LEU A 253 -25.58 -18.65 9.36
N TYR A 254 -25.55 -19.89 8.90
CA TYR A 254 -25.30 -21.10 9.70
C TYR A 254 -24.07 -21.84 9.18
N ASN A 255 -23.15 -22.23 10.06
CA ASN A 255 -22.00 -23.06 9.68
C ASN A 255 -22.44 -24.51 9.53
N LEU A 256 -22.06 -25.13 8.41
CA LEU A 256 -22.28 -26.54 8.11
C LEU A 256 -21.14 -27.43 8.62
N LYS A 257 -19.97 -26.85 8.87
CA LYS A 257 -18.80 -27.52 9.47
C LYS A 257 -18.56 -26.98 10.88
N GLU A 258 -17.76 -27.71 11.66
CA GLU A 258 -17.46 -27.34 13.05
C GLU A 258 -16.80 -25.95 13.13
N TYR A 259 -17.38 -25.09 13.96
CA TYR A 259 -16.85 -23.77 14.27
C TYR A 259 -17.38 -23.36 15.64
N ASP A 260 -16.47 -23.07 16.56
CA ASP A 260 -16.73 -22.95 18.00
C ASP A 260 -16.96 -21.52 18.48
N LYS A 261 -16.74 -20.52 17.61
CA LYS A 261 -16.93 -19.11 17.97
C LYS A 261 -18.40 -18.70 17.93
N PRO A 262 -18.81 -17.76 18.81
CA PRO A 262 -20.19 -17.30 18.88
C PRO A 262 -20.65 -16.67 17.58
N ASP A 263 -19.76 -15.95 16.87
CA ASP A 263 -20.06 -15.26 15.63
C ASP A 263 -19.00 -15.51 14.54
N PHE A 264 -19.35 -15.21 13.29
CA PHE A 264 -18.45 -15.17 12.15
C PHE A 264 -17.74 -13.82 12.04
N GLY A 265 -16.59 -13.86 11.36
CA GLY A 265 -15.67 -12.75 11.24
C GLY A 265 -14.89 -12.46 12.51
N SER A 266 -13.79 -11.71 12.35
CA SER A 266 -12.91 -11.22 13.42
C SER A 266 -12.89 -9.69 13.44
N ASP A 267 -12.20 -9.11 14.43
CA ASP A 267 -11.90 -7.67 14.49
C ASP A 267 -10.48 -7.33 13.99
N HIS A 268 -9.77 -8.31 13.42
CA HIS A 268 -8.39 -8.20 12.93
C HIS A 268 -8.15 -9.18 11.79
N ALA A 269 -7.23 -8.88 10.88
CA ALA A 269 -6.89 -9.78 9.79
C ALA A 269 -6.28 -11.09 10.32
N ILE A 270 -6.88 -12.22 10.00
CA ILE A 270 -6.42 -13.54 10.46
C ILE A 270 -5.39 -14.14 9.50
N PRO A 271 -4.65 -15.20 9.87
CA PRO A 271 -3.57 -15.73 9.03
C PRO A 271 -3.95 -16.07 7.58
N SER A 272 -5.18 -16.52 7.31
CA SER A 272 -5.65 -16.77 5.95
C SER A 272 -5.85 -15.48 5.15
N ASP A 273 -6.31 -14.40 5.78
CA ASP A 273 -6.46 -13.08 5.15
C ASP A 273 -5.08 -12.55 4.73
N ILE A 274 -4.11 -12.64 5.64
CA ILE A 274 -2.70 -12.26 5.41
C ILE A 274 -2.10 -13.09 4.27
N GLN A 275 -2.35 -14.40 4.25
CA GLN A 275 -1.87 -15.28 3.19
C GLN A 275 -2.47 -14.87 1.83
N ALA A 276 -3.76 -14.56 1.80
CA ALA A 276 -4.43 -14.11 0.58
C ALA A 276 -3.84 -12.79 0.06
N ILE A 277 -3.57 -11.82 0.95
CA ILE A 277 -2.89 -10.56 0.59
C ILE A 277 -1.52 -10.83 -0.03
N LYS A 278 -0.69 -11.69 0.57
CA LYS A 278 0.65 -11.99 0.03
C LYS A 278 0.58 -12.60 -1.38
N LEU A 279 -0.37 -13.49 -1.62
CA LEU A 279 -0.55 -14.16 -2.91
C LEU A 279 -1.07 -13.20 -3.99
N VAL A 280 -2.06 -12.36 -3.67
CA VAL A 280 -2.59 -11.34 -4.61
C VAL A 280 -1.50 -10.35 -5.02
N GLN A 281 -0.63 -9.95 -4.09
CA GLN A 281 0.43 -8.97 -4.36
C GLN A 281 1.69 -9.59 -5.01
N GLY A 282 1.70 -10.90 -5.29
CA GLY A 282 2.83 -11.60 -5.92
C GLY A 282 4.12 -11.56 -5.08
N TYR A 283 4.00 -11.39 -3.75
CA TYR A 283 5.14 -11.14 -2.88
C TYR A 283 5.52 -12.35 -2.03
N ASP A 284 6.77 -12.80 -2.17
CA ASP A 284 7.38 -13.80 -1.30
C ASP A 284 8.59 -13.19 -0.57
N GLU A 285 8.41 -12.93 0.73
CA GLU A 285 9.43 -12.42 1.66
C GLU A 285 10.74 -13.21 1.65
N ARG A 286 10.69 -14.49 1.28
CA ARG A 286 11.88 -15.37 1.24
C ARG A 286 12.69 -15.22 -0.03
N THR A 287 12.10 -14.70 -1.10
CA THR A 287 12.77 -14.54 -2.41
C THR A 287 12.91 -13.10 -2.85
N ASP A 288 12.27 -12.15 -2.17
CA ASP A 288 12.43 -10.74 -2.49
C ASP A 288 13.83 -10.22 -2.13
N GLN A 289 14.62 -9.95 -3.17
CA GLN A 289 15.96 -9.39 -3.03
C GLN A 289 15.99 -7.87 -3.13
N ARG A 290 14.86 -7.22 -3.40
CA ARG A 290 14.79 -5.75 -3.54
C ARG A 290 15.24 -5.06 -2.26
N ARG A 291 15.96 -3.96 -2.43
CA ARG A 291 16.39 -3.13 -1.31
C ARG A 291 15.18 -2.33 -0.80
N PRO A 292 14.93 -2.28 0.52
CA PRO A 292 13.75 -1.59 1.07
C PRO A 292 13.60 -0.13 0.63
N HIS A 293 14.71 0.60 0.48
CA HIS A 293 14.75 2.00 0.04
C HIS A 293 14.42 2.18 -1.45
N GLU A 294 14.59 1.14 -2.29
CA GLU A 294 14.18 1.19 -3.70
C GLU A 294 12.68 0.96 -3.92
N LEU A 295 11.92 0.63 -2.87
CA LEU A 295 10.49 0.36 -3.01
C LEU A 295 9.66 1.64 -3.21
N GLY A 296 10.17 2.82 -2.86
CA GLY A 296 9.43 4.07 -3.01
C GLY A 296 9.51 4.71 -4.40
N PHE A 297 9.98 3.99 -5.43
CA PHE A 297 9.98 4.48 -6.81
C PHE A 297 8.59 4.94 -7.27
N GLY A 298 8.52 6.18 -7.76
CA GLY A 298 7.27 6.84 -8.16
C GLY A 298 6.57 7.58 -7.02
N TYR A 299 7.09 7.48 -5.79
CA TYR A 299 6.54 8.12 -4.60
C TYR A 299 7.50 9.10 -3.92
N TYR A 300 8.79 8.80 -3.92
CA TYR A 300 9.81 9.74 -3.50
C TYR A 300 10.68 10.11 -4.70
N TYR A 301 11.33 11.26 -4.63
CA TYR A 301 12.34 11.59 -5.62
C TYR A 301 13.42 10.52 -5.55
N GLN A 302 13.82 9.96 -6.70
CA GLN A 302 14.79 8.87 -6.72
C GLN A 302 14.46 7.68 -5.78
N GLY A 303 13.18 7.44 -5.50
CA GLY A 303 12.74 6.26 -4.74
C GLY A 303 12.67 6.41 -3.22
N ASP A 304 13.49 7.25 -2.59
CA ASP A 304 13.58 7.39 -1.12
C ASP A 304 13.96 8.81 -0.63
N ILE A 305 13.95 9.81 -1.52
CA ILE A 305 14.30 11.19 -1.16
C ILE A 305 13.04 12.05 -1.01
N MET A 306 12.84 12.57 0.19
CA MET A 306 11.80 13.56 0.48
C MET A 306 12.29 14.96 0.11
N LEU A 307 11.76 15.52 -0.99
CA LEU A 307 12.02 16.91 -1.38
C LEU A 307 11.11 17.89 -0.62
N PRO A 308 11.60 19.11 -0.30
CA PRO A 308 10.79 20.16 0.27
C PRO A 308 9.71 20.64 -0.72
N GLU A 309 8.58 21.12 -0.19
CA GLU A 309 7.34 21.37 -0.95
C GLU A 309 7.47 22.49 -2.01
N GLU A 310 8.42 23.42 -1.84
CA GLU A 310 8.57 24.65 -2.63
C GLU A 310 9.66 24.61 -3.73
N GLU A 311 10.54 23.60 -3.78
CA GLU A 311 11.64 23.54 -4.77
C GLU A 311 11.68 22.16 -5.47
N ARG A 312 10.92 22.01 -6.56
CA ARG A 312 10.90 20.78 -7.38
C ARG A 312 11.70 20.85 -8.69
N ASP A 313 12.47 21.92 -8.90
CA ASP A 313 13.32 22.14 -10.09
C ASP A 313 14.82 22.00 -9.76
N VAL A 314 15.21 21.08 -8.89
CA VAL A 314 16.62 20.98 -8.49
C VAL A 314 17.09 19.53 -8.41
N GLU A 315 17.73 19.10 -9.50
CA GLU A 315 18.64 17.97 -9.54
C GLU A 315 19.81 18.25 -8.57
N ARG A 316 20.15 17.34 -7.62
CA ARG A 316 21.13 17.64 -6.56
C ARG A 316 21.95 16.45 -6.00
N VAL A 317 22.87 15.84 -6.75
CA VAL A 317 24.07 15.02 -6.32
C VAL A 317 24.45 14.94 -4.83
N SER A 318 24.92 16.07 -4.34
CA SER A 318 25.38 16.32 -2.99
C SER A 318 25.26 17.81 -2.69
N LEU A 319 24.97 18.18 -1.45
CA LEU A 319 24.88 19.59 -1.05
C LEU A 319 26.28 20.22 -1.00
N SER A 320 26.67 20.90 -2.09
CA SER A 320 27.96 21.61 -2.16
C SER A 320 27.99 22.85 -1.25
N GLU A 321 29.19 23.32 -0.91
CA GLU A 321 29.51 24.51 -0.09
C GLU A 321 28.82 25.82 -0.56
N ARG A 322 28.14 25.83 -1.72
CA ARG A 322 27.37 26.99 -2.22
C ARG A 322 26.08 27.28 -1.45
N TYR A 323 25.55 26.32 -0.68
CA TYR A 323 24.31 26.47 0.10
C TYR A 323 24.54 26.09 1.57
N PRO A 324 25.25 26.93 2.35
CA PRO A 324 25.66 26.60 3.72
C PRO A 324 24.49 26.34 4.69
N SER A 325 23.27 26.77 4.36
CA SER A 325 22.06 26.47 5.14
C SER A 325 21.63 25.00 5.02
N SER A 326 22.00 24.30 3.93
CA SER A 326 21.56 22.93 3.68
C SER A 326 22.49 21.87 4.27
N VAL A 327 23.68 22.26 4.73
CA VAL A 327 24.64 21.38 5.44
C VAL A 327 24.48 21.55 6.94
N TRP A 328 24.67 20.46 7.70
CA TRP A 328 24.60 20.50 9.16
C TRP A 328 25.81 21.24 9.77
N PRO A 329 25.59 22.32 10.56
CA PRO A 329 26.69 23.09 11.13
C PRO A 329 27.64 22.25 11.99
N ASN A 330 28.94 22.46 11.80
CA ASN A 330 30.02 21.74 12.52
C ASN A 330 29.98 20.21 12.36
N ALA A 331 29.32 19.71 11.30
CA ALA A 331 29.05 18.28 11.10
C ALA A 331 28.29 17.63 12.27
N ILE A 332 27.52 18.42 13.03
CA ILE A 332 26.68 17.93 14.12
C ILE A 332 25.25 17.80 13.60
N VAL A 333 24.70 16.58 13.67
CA VAL A 333 23.33 16.26 13.30
C VAL A 333 22.55 15.92 14.56
N PRO A 334 21.82 16.88 15.16
CA PRO A 334 20.93 16.57 16.25
C PRO A 334 19.78 15.69 15.77
N TYR A 335 19.38 14.70 16.55
CA TYR A 335 18.28 13.81 16.20
C TYR A 335 17.28 13.65 17.35
N TYR A 336 16.06 13.28 16.97
CA TYR A 336 14.97 12.92 17.87
C TYR A 336 14.29 11.66 17.36
N ILE A 337 14.42 10.57 18.11
CA ILE A 337 13.68 9.33 17.84
C ILE A 337 12.29 9.50 18.44
N GLU A 338 11.26 9.41 17.59
CA GLU A 338 9.87 9.56 18.02
C GLU A 338 9.51 8.42 19.02
N PRO A 339 8.99 8.75 20.22
CA PRO A 339 8.66 7.75 21.23
C PRO A 339 7.76 6.65 20.68
N GLU A 340 7.95 5.43 21.17
CA GLU A 340 7.17 4.25 20.77
C GLU A 340 7.27 3.84 19.28
N SER A 341 8.02 4.58 18.46
CA SER A 341 8.21 4.23 17.03
C SER A 341 9.09 2.99 16.83
N PHE A 342 9.97 2.68 17.79
CA PHE A 342 10.94 1.59 17.68
C PHE A 342 11.08 0.84 18.99
N LYS A 343 11.34 -0.48 18.90
CA LYS A 343 11.73 -1.33 20.01
C LYS A 343 13.19 -1.06 20.42
N PRO A 344 13.61 -1.42 21.65
CA PRO A 344 14.99 -1.20 22.09
C PRO A 344 16.07 -1.82 21.18
N ASN A 345 15.82 -3.01 20.64
CA ASN A 345 16.75 -3.66 19.69
C ASN A 345 16.80 -2.95 18.33
N GLU A 346 15.71 -2.30 17.92
CA GLU A 346 15.61 -1.54 16.67
C GLU A 346 16.35 -0.20 16.80
N ILE A 347 16.20 0.47 17.94
CA ILE A 347 16.99 1.66 18.31
C ILE A 347 18.49 1.36 18.26
N PHE A 348 18.91 0.21 18.81
CA PHE A 348 20.30 -0.22 18.78
C PHE A 348 20.86 -0.36 17.34
N ILE A 349 20.05 -0.79 16.38
CA ILE A 349 20.47 -0.88 14.96
C ILE A 349 20.70 0.53 14.37
N ILE A 350 19.81 1.47 14.67
CA ILE A 350 19.93 2.87 14.23
C ILE A 350 21.19 3.50 14.81
N GLU A 351 21.41 3.37 16.12
CA GLU A 351 22.59 3.90 16.81
C GLU A 351 23.90 3.26 16.31
N ARG A 352 23.88 1.96 16.01
CA ARG A 352 25.03 1.26 15.40
C ARG A 352 25.37 1.82 14.02
N SER A 353 24.34 2.17 13.23
CA SER A 353 24.49 2.75 11.89
C SER A 353 25.05 4.17 11.97
N MET A 354 24.56 4.99 12.90
CA MET A 354 25.19 6.29 13.21
C MET A 354 26.66 6.11 13.61
N ALA A 355 26.96 5.16 14.50
CA ALA A 355 28.32 4.89 14.95
C ALA A 355 29.27 4.44 13.82
N GLU A 356 28.76 3.81 12.77
CA GLU A 356 29.55 3.43 11.59
C GLU A 356 30.15 4.65 10.87
N LEU A 357 29.33 5.67 10.64
CA LEU A 357 29.75 6.93 10.03
C LEU A 357 30.66 7.71 11.00
N GLN A 358 30.24 7.87 12.25
CA GLN A 358 30.98 8.65 13.26
C GLN A 358 32.40 8.14 13.54
N ARG A 359 32.63 6.82 13.43
CA ARG A 359 33.97 6.23 13.62
C ARG A 359 34.96 6.61 12.52
N GLN A 360 34.47 6.97 11.34
CA GLN A 360 35.28 7.14 10.14
C GLN A 360 35.30 8.59 9.64
N THR A 361 34.39 9.44 10.11
CA THR A 361 34.22 10.83 9.68
C THR A 361 34.16 11.80 10.88
N CYS A 362 34.11 13.10 10.60
CA CYS A 362 33.90 14.14 11.62
C CYS A 362 32.43 14.29 12.04
N VAL A 363 31.49 13.68 11.31
CA VAL A 363 30.04 13.77 11.58
C VAL A 363 29.72 13.25 12.98
N ARG A 364 28.85 13.93 13.72
CA ARG A 364 28.37 13.52 15.04
C ARG A 364 26.85 13.59 15.10
N PHE A 365 26.21 12.44 15.31
CA PHE A 365 24.79 12.34 15.59
C PHE A 365 24.58 12.46 17.09
N ILE A 366 23.84 13.47 17.54
CA ILE A 366 23.62 13.73 18.96
C ILE A 366 22.12 13.79 19.28
N PRO A 367 21.66 13.24 20.41
CA PRO A 367 20.28 13.47 20.84
C PRO A 367 20.02 14.98 20.98
N ARG A 368 18.89 15.45 20.46
CA ARG A 368 18.50 16.86 20.61
C ARG A 368 18.30 17.20 22.08
N ASN A 369 18.57 18.45 22.43
CA ASN A 369 18.13 19.07 23.68
C ASN A 369 16.95 20.02 23.41
N PRO A 370 16.26 20.52 24.45
CA PRO A 370 15.13 21.45 24.28
C PRO A 370 15.48 22.76 23.56
N GLN A 371 16.76 23.17 23.52
CA GLN A 371 17.24 24.37 22.85
C GLN A 371 17.65 24.12 21.38
N THR A 372 17.63 22.87 20.94
CA THR A 372 18.03 22.49 19.58
C THR A 372 16.98 22.97 18.58
N THR A 373 17.36 23.91 17.72
CA THR A 373 16.46 24.53 16.76
C THR A 373 16.24 23.70 15.50
N HIS A 374 17.23 22.90 15.08
CA HIS A 374 17.16 22.06 13.88
C HIS A 374 17.61 20.64 14.23
N PHE A 375 16.82 19.65 13.85
CA PHE A 375 17.11 18.25 14.14
C PHE A 375 16.38 17.31 13.18
N VAL A 376 16.96 16.12 12.98
CA VAL A 376 16.33 15.03 12.22
C VAL A 376 15.31 14.32 13.11
N ARG A 377 14.06 14.23 12.66
CA ARG A 377 13.01 13.40 13.25
C ARG A 377 13.09 12.00 12.69
N ILE A 378 13.48 11.05 13.54
CA ILE A 378 13.59 9.64 13.20
C ILE A 378 12.28 8.95 13.56
N THR A 379 11.58 8.40 12.57
CA THR A 379 10.25 7.81 12.73
C THR A 379 10.15 6.44 12.08
N SER A 380 9.19 5.63 12.51
CA SER A 380 8.87 4.33 11.87
C SER A 380 7.43 4.32 11.35
N ARG A 381 7.06 5.40 10.66
CA ARG A 381 5.76 5.51 10.02
C ARG A 381 5.66 4.50 8.88
N SER A 382 4.42 4.18 8.54
CA SER A 382 3.99 3.30 7.44
C SER A 382 4.40 3.74 6.03
N ALA A 383 5.42 4.58 5.88
CA ALA A 383 5.71 5.33 4.67
C ALA A 383 7.01 4.87 3.97
N GLY A 384 7.47 3.65 4.21
CA GLY A 384 8.68 3.09 3.57
C GLY A 384 9.99 3.55 4.21
N CYS A 385 11.07 3.46 3.45
CA CYS A 385 12.38 3.98 3.84
C CYS A 385 12.61 5.25 3.02
N PHE A 386 12.80 6.37 3.70
CA PHE A 386 13.15 7.62 3.04
C PHE A 386 13.79 8.58 4.03
N ALA A 387 14.49 9.56 3.48
CA ALA A 387 15.02 10.68 4.23
C ALA A 387 14.94 11.98 3.43
N SER A 388 14.88 13.08 4.18
CA SER A 388 15.13 14.40 3.62
C SER A 388 16.58 14.55 3.22
N ILE A 389 16.84 15.34 2.17
CA ILE A 389 18.21 15.64 1.74
C ILE A 389 18.79 16.81 2.56
N GLY A 390 19.84 16.54 3.33
CA GLY A 390 20.53 17.54 4.15
C GLY A 390 19.71 18.15 5.29
N ARG A 391 20.13 19.33 5.73
CA ARG A 391 19.43 20.18 6.71
C ARG A 391 18.41 21.06 6.00
N GLN A 392 17.18 21.01 6.47
CA GLN A 392 16.11 21.95 6.13
C GLN A 392 15.90 22.95 7.27
N GLU A 393 15.46 24.16 6.95
CA GLU A 393 15.13 25.19 7.95
C GLU A 393 13.88 24.81 8.76
N ASP A 394 12.89 24.17 8.13
CA ASP A 394 11.73 23.61 8.82
C ASP A 394 12.00 22.16 9.28
N ASN A 395 11.87 21.90 10.58
CA ASN A 395 11.98 20.54 11.14
C ASN A 395 10.86 19.60 10.70
N SER A 396 9.72 20.12 10.21
CA SER A 396 8.71 19.29 9.57
C SER A 396 9.23 18.61 8.29
N GLN A 397 10.31 19.17 7.71
CA GLN A 397 10.97 18.68 6.51
C GLN A 397 12.33 18.03 6.80
N ASN A 398 12.72 17.84 8.07
CA ASN A 398 13.92 17.07 8.48
C ASN A 398 13.49 15.67 8.95
N ILE A 399 13.03 14.81 8.04
CA ILE A 399 12.47 13.49 8.38
C ILE A 399 13.45 12.40 7.92
N LEU A 400 13.62 11.39 8.78
CA LEU A 400 14.19 10.10 8.43
C LEU A 400 13.19 9.03 8.86
N ASN A 401 12.58 8.34 7.89
CA ASN A 401 11.61 7.30 8.15
C ASN A 401 12.25 5.93 7.91
N LEU A 402 12.29 5.10 8.96
CA LEU A 402 12.78 3.73 8.90
C LEU A 402 11.63 2.79 9.28
N GLN A 403 10.74 2.51 8.34
CA GLN A 403 9.64 1.58 8.56
C GLN A 403 10.15 0.18 8.94
N THR A 404 9.78 -0.27 10.14
CA THR A 404 10.17 -1.59 10.64
C THR A 404 9.30 -2.71 10.06
N PRO A 405 9.85 -3.93 9.89
CA PRO A 405 11.24 -4.31 10.15
C PRO A 405 12.20 -4.05 8.96
N ALA A 406 11.69 -3.78 7.76
CA ALA A 406 12.49 -3.83 6.54
C ALA A 406 13.60 -2.77 6.48
N CYS A 407 13.30 -1.52 6.84
CA CYS A 407 14.26 -0.40 6.74
C CYS A 407 15.41 -0.47 7.76
N LEU A 408 15.40 -1.44 8.68
CA LEU A 408 16.49 -1.69 9.63
C LEU A 408 17.43 -2.81 9.18
N SER A 409 17.40 -3.13 7.89
CA SER A 409 18.20 -4.20 7.29
C SER A 409 19.06 -3.70 6.13
N ARG A 410 20.04 -4.51 5.72
CA ARG A 410 20.82 -4.34 4.47
C ARG A 410 21.45 -2.95 4.29
N GLY A 411 21.97 -2.37 5.36
CA GLY A 411 22.61 -1.04 5.33
C GLY A 411 21.65 0.14 5.14
N THR A 412 20.34 -0.10 5.02
CA THR A 412 19.34 0.96 4.78
C THR A 412 19.45 2.12 5.78
N PRO A 413 19.64 1.91 7.10
CA PRO A 413 19.80 3.05 8.00
C PRO A 413 21.04 3.91 7.69
N VAL A 414 22.14 3.32 7.23
CA VAL A 414 23.35 4.08 6.84
C VAL A 414 23.08 4.87 5.55
N HIS A 415 22.37 4.28 4.59
CA HIS A 415 21.92 4.92 3.36
C HIS A 415 21.04 6.15 3.65
N GLU A 416 19.97 5.98 4.44
CA GLU A 416 19.08 7.10 4.80
C GLU A 416 19.81 8.18 5.61
N LEU A 417 20.74 7.80 6.48
CA LEU A 417 21.57 8.77 7.20
C LEU A 417 22.45 9.57 6.23
N MET A 418 22.97 8.97 5.16
CA MET A 418 23.72 9.71 4.14
C MET A 418 22.84 10.71 3.38
N HIS A 419 21.58 10.40 3.09
CA HIS A 419 20.64 11.41 2.58
C HIS A 419 20.49 12.60 3.54
N THR A 420 20.36 12.36 4.85
CA THR A 420 20.29 13.46 5.83
C THR A 420 21.58 14.30 5.90
N LEU A 421 22.71 13.77 5.46
CA LEU A 421 23.97 14.50 5.33
C LEU A 421 24.06 15.30 4.02
N GLY A 422 23.14 15.06 3.08
CA GLY A 422 23.05 15.79 1.83
C GLY A 422 23.50 15.02 0.61
N PHE A 423 23.71 13.70 0.69
CA PHE A 423 24.07 12.88 -0.45
C PHE A 423 22.81 12.43 -1.20
N LEU A 424 22.87 12.30 -2.51
CA LEU A 424 21.96 11.40 -3.22
C LEU A 424 22.70 10.41 -4.10
N HIS A 425 21.98 9.78 -5.01
CA HIS A 425 22.40 8.49 -5.51
C HIS A 425 23.58 8.57 -6.47
N GLU A 426 24.49 7.60 -6.36
CA GLU A 426 25.62 7.44 -7.27
C GLU A 426 25.15 7.32 -8.73
N VAL A 427 23.95 6.75 -8.96
CA VAL A 427 23.35 6.61 -10.30
C VAL A 427 22.92 7.94 -10.94
N SER A 428 22.84 9.02 -10.17
CA SER A 428 22.43 10.34 -10.67
C SER A 428 23.60 11.25 -11.03
N ARG A 429 24.84 10.78 -10.86
CA ARG A 429 26.03 11.54 -11.28
C ARG A 429 25.99 11.91 -12.77
N ALA A 430 26.50 13.09 -13.11
CA ALA A 430 26.61 13.57 -14.48
C ALA A 430 27.40 12.63 -15.40
N ASP A 431 28.44 11.96 -14.87
CA ASP A 431 29.33 11.04 -15.56
C ASP A 431 28.83 9.58 -15.55
N ARG A 432 27.67 9.28 -14.97
CA ARG A 432 27.19 7.90 -14.77
C ARG A 432 27.07 7.08 -16.06
N ASP A 433 26.79 7.74 -17.21
CA ASP A 433 26.65 7.05 -18.51
C ASP A 433 27.99 6.50 -19.03
N GLU A 434 29.13 6.86 -18.45
CA GLU A 434 30.43 6.23 -18.72
C GLU A 434 30.58 4.89 -17.99
N TYR A 435 29.75 4.62 -16.98
CA TYR A 435 29.86 3.48 -16.08
C TYR A 435 28.64 2.56 -16.15
N ILE A 436 27.43 3.09 -16.31
CA ILE A 436 26.22 2.26 -16.38
C ILE A 436 25.39 2.52 -17.62
N TYR A 437 24.75 1.46 -18.11
CA TYR A 437 23.64 1.50 -19.03
C TYR A 437 22.34 1.12 -18.31
N ILE A 438 21.26 1.86 -18.56
CA ILE A 438 19.94 1.63 -17.96
C ILE A 438 18.98 1.16 -19.05
N ASP A 439 18.57 -0.11 -18.97
CA ASP A 439 17.58 -0.69 -19.88
C ASP A 439 16.16 -0.28 -19.46
N ARG A 440 15.65 0.77 -20.09
CA ARG A 440 14.29 1.26 -19.85
C ARG A 440 13.20 0.23 -20.15
N SER A 441 13.46 -0.74 -21.03
CA SER A 441 12.47 -1.76 -21.38
C SER A 441 12.31 -2.82 -20.29
N ALA A 442 13.31 -2.98 -19.43
CA ALA A 442 13.30 -3.87 -18.26
C ALA A 442 12.61 -3.26 -17.03
N LEU A 443 12.34 -1.95 -17.05
CA LEU A 443 11.54 -1.29 -16.01
C LEU A 443 10.09 -1.79 -16.05
N ARG A 444 9.42 -1.72 -14.90
CA ARG A 444 7.96 -1.89 -14.82
C ARG A 444 7.23 -1.04 -15.87
N PRO A 445 6.15 -1.52 -16.51
CA PRO A 445 5.43 -0.76 -17.51
C PRO A 445 5.07 0.67 -17.07
N GLU A 446 4.62 0.84 -15.83
CA GLU A 446 4.29 2.14 -15.23
C GLU A 446 5.51 3.08 -15.06
N TYR A 447 6.72 2.53 -15.04
CA TYR A 447 8.00 3.24 -14.88
C TYR A 447 8.67 3.59 -16.21
N GLN A 448 8.10 3.20 -17.35
CA GLN A 448 8.72 3.44 -18.66
C GLN A 448 8.51 4.86 -19.19
N THR A 449 7.74 5.70 -18.48
CA THR A 449 7.48 7.09 -18.90
C THR A 449 8.73 7.97 -18.78
N ASP A 450 8.84 8.98 -19.64
CA ASP A 450 9.96 9.94 -19.57
C ASP A 450 9.98 10.73 -18.27
N SER A 451 8.80 11.09 -17.73
CA SER A 451 8.68 11.77 -16.45
C SER A 451 9.20 10.92 -15.30
N PHE A 452 8.81 9.64 -15.24
CA PHE A 452 9.33 8.74 -14.22
C PHE A 452 10.85 8.58 -14.33
N PHE A 453 11.36 8.41 -15.54
CA PHE A 453 12.80 8.26 -15.78
C PHE A 453 13.57 9.51 -15.37
N ALA A 454 13.09 10.70 -15.70
CA ALA A 454 13.71 11.96 -15.29
C ALA A 454 13.76 12.11 -13.76
N THR A 455 12.68 11.72 -13.06
CA THR A 455 12.62 11.83 -11.58
C THR A 455 13.46 10.78 -10.86
N ASN A 456 13.58 9.55 -11.37
CA ASN A 456 14.17 8.43 -10.62
C ASN A 456 15.52 7.96 -11.16
N PHE A 457 15.80 8.22 -12.43
CA PHE A 457 17.04 7.83 -13.12
C PHE A 457 17.69 9.00 -13.87
N GLY A 458 17.22 10.23 -13.62
CA GLY A 458 17.81 11.45 -14.15
C GLY A 458 19.24 11.64 -13.67
N LYS A 459 20.06 12.23 -14.53
CA LYS A 459 21.40 12.71 -14.16
C LYS A 459 21.26 14.14 -13.67
N ASP A 460 22.09 14.53 -12.73
CA ASP A 460 22.29 15.94 -12.42
C ASP A 460 23.16 16.59 -13.49
N VAL A 461 22.57 17.52 -14.25
CA VAL A 461 23.24 18.18 -15.38
C VAL A 461 23.58 19.65 -15.14
N ASP A 462 23.13 20.24 -14.03
CA ASP A 462 23.24 21.68 -13.76
C ASP A 462 24.56 22.11 -13.07
N GLY A 463 25.49 21.18 -12.82
CA GLY A 463 26.79 21.49 -12.22
C GLY A 463 26.71 22.02 -10.79
N ILE A 464 25.57 21.76 -10.12
CA ILE A 464 25.34 22.05 -8.69
C ILE A 464 26.10 21.03 -7.82
N THR A 465 26.48 19.91 -8.41
CA THR A 465 27.08 18.76 -7.74
C THR A 465 28.56 18.70 -7.96
N THR A 466 29.27 18.22 -6.94
CA THR A 466 30.71 18.09 -6.96
C THR A 466 31.05 16.65 -6.63
N THR A 467 31.69 15.94 -7.58
CA THR A 467 32.20 14.59 -7.34
C THR A 467 33.43 14.58 -6.44
N TYR A 468 33.97 15.77 -6.09
CA TYR A 468 35.23 15.97 -5.36
C TYR A 468 36.41 15.18 -5.97
N ASN A 469 36.34 14.94 -7.29
CA ASN A 469 37.28 14.09 -8.04
C ASN A 469 37.35 12.64 -7.50
N ILE A 470 36.27 12.16 -6.86
CA ILE A 470 36.08 10.78 -6.42
C ILE A 470 35.51 9.98 -7.59
N SER A 471 36.18 8.88 -7.92
CA SER A 471 35.77 7.98 -9.02
C SER A 471 34.40 7.35 -8.76
N TYR A 472 33.69 7.02 -9.84
CA TYR A 472 32.42 6.30 -9.78
C TYR A 472 32.59 4.95 -9.08
N ASN A 473 31.67 4.60 -8.18
CA ASN A 473 31.77 3.35 -7.44
C ASN A 473 30.45 2.56 -7.40
N TYR A 474 30.38 1.49 -8.18
CA TYR A 474 29.26 0.54 -8.19
C TYR A 474 28.92 -0.06 -6.80
N GLY A 475 29.89 -0.08 -5.88
CA GLY A 475 29.70 -0.59 -4.51
C GLY A 475 29.25 0.46 -3.50
N SER A 476 29.09 1.72 -3.89
CA SER A 476 28.61 2.79 -3.01
C SER A 476 27.31 2.39 -2.35
N ILE A 477 27.16 2.65 -1.04
CA ILE A 477 25.86 2.41 -0.39
C ILE A 477 24.74 3.27 -1.00
N MET A 478 25.09 4.34 -1.71
CA MET A 478 24.17 5.23 -2.45
C MET A 478 23.93 4.80 -3.90
N HIS A 479 24.40 3.63 -4.33
CA HIS A 479 24.11 3.09 -5.66
C HIS A 479 22.91 2.13 -5.61
N TYR A 480 21.99 2.27 -6.55
CA TYR A 480 20.90 1.30 -6.75
C TYR A 480 21.41 -0.10 -7.07
N SER A 481 20.61 -1.11 -6.77
CA SER A 481 20.79 -2.48 -7.24
C SER A 481 20.70 -2.57 -8.76
N LYS A 482 21.25 -3.65 -9.33
CA LYS A 482 21.12 -3.99 -10.74
C LYS A 482 19.66 -4.17 -11.17
N THR A 483 18.78 -4.53 -10.25
CA THR A 483 17.36 -4.84 -10.51
C THR A 483 16.40 -3.70 -10.12
N ALA A 484 16.93 -2.52 -9.77
CA ALA A 484 16.14 -1.38 -9.31
C ALA A 484 15.08 -0.97 -10.36
N GLY A 485 13.82 -0.88 -9.94
CA GLY A 485 12.68 -0.56 -10.81
C GLY A 485 12.23 -1.69 -11.74
N SER A 486 12.78 -2.90 -11.61
CA SER A 486 12.45 -4.03 -12.49
C SER A 486 11.01 -4.52 -12.34
N ARG A 487 10.49 -5.07 -13.45
CA ARG A 487 9.11 -5.56 -13.58
C ARG A 487 8.73 -6.60 -12.53
N ASP A 488 9.63 -7.53 -12.23
CA ASP A 488 9.41 -8.70 -11.39
C ASP A 488 10.36 -8.77 -10.18
N GLY A 489 11.15 -7.71 -9.95
CA GLY A 489 12.17 -7.69 -8.90
C GLY A 489 13.41 -8.53 -9.19
N ARG A 490 13.53 -9.11 -10.39
CA ARG A 490 14.60 -10.05 -10.77
C ARG A 490 15.29 -9.67 -12.07
N GLN A 491 14.58 -9.05 -12.99
CA GLN A 491 15.17 -8.61 -14.26
C GLN A 491 16.21 -7.51 -14.03
N GLN A 492 17.39 -7.68 -14.61
CA GLN A 492 18.44 -6.67 -14.55
C GLN A 492 18.05 -5.45 -15.40
N VAL A 493 18.11 -4.27 -14.78
CA VAL A 493 17.82 -2.96 -15.37
C VAL A 493 19.10 -2.16 -15.56
N LEU A 494 20.02 -2.18 -14.59
CA LEU A 494 21.30 -1.47 -14.66
C LEU A 494 22.43 -2.44 -15.02
N TYR A 495 23.22 -2.08 -16.03
CA TYR A 495 24.36 -2.85 -16.54
C TYR A 495 25.64 -2.05 -16.37
N ASN A 496 26.70 -2.66 -15.84
CA ASN A 496 28.02 -2.03 -15.76
C ASN A 496 28.70 -2.08 -17.13
N LEU A 497 29.24 -0.95 -17.56
CA LEU A 497 30.01 -0.77 -18.79
C LEU A 497 31.50 -0.98 -18.55
N THR A 498 31.96 -0.82 -17.30
CA THR A 498 33.32 -1.15 -16.88
C THR A 498 33.34 -2.39 -15.99
N GLU A 499 34.51 -2.99 -15.79
CA GLU A 499 34.65 -4.25 -15.05
C GLU A 499 34.19 -4.10 -13.59
N TYR A 500 33.24 -4.96 -13.20
CA TYR A 500 32.75 -5.07 -11.84
C TYR A 500 32.31 -6.51 -11.57
N ASP A 501 32.94 -7.15 -10.59
CA ASP A 501 32.90 -8.61 -10.38
C ASP A 501 31.83 -9.06 -9.36
N LYS A 502 31.14 -8.12 -8.71
CA LYS A 502 30.12 -8.44 -7.71
C LYS A 502 28.78 -8.76 -8.35
N PRO A 503 28.00 -9.68 -7.73
CA PRO A 503 26.70 -10.08 -8.26
C PRO A 503 25.74 -8.90 -8.41
N ASP A 504 25.77 -7.95 -7.48
CA ASP A 504 24.89 -6.79 -7.45
C ASP A 504 25.65 -5.48 -7.16
N PHE A 505 25.01 -4.36 -7.49
CA PHE A 505 25.44 -3.01 -7.14
C PHE A 505 24.99 -2.63 -5.72
N GLY A 506 25.67 -1.62 -5.19
CA GLY A 506 25.52 -1.16 -3.84
C GLY A 506 26.06 -2.12 -2.79
N SER A 507 26.30 -1.62 -1.58
CA SER A 507 26.78 -2.40 -0.44
C SER A 507 25.79 -2.31 0.74
N ASN A 508 26.13 -2.94 1.86
CA ASN A 508 25.33 -2.91 3.10
C ASN A 508 26.00 -2.06 4.21
N HIS A 509 27.03 -1.29 3.86
CA HIS A 509 27.83 -0.46 4.76
C HIS A 509 28.50 0.66 3.95
N ALA A 510 28.83 1.79 4.56
CA ALA A 510 29.52 2.87 3.85
C ALA A 510 30.93 2.41 3.45
N ILE A 511 31.23 2.45 2.15
CA ILE A 511 32.53 2.02 1.61
C ILE A 511 33.54 3.19 1.62
N PRO A 512 34.84 2.96 1.39
CA PRO A 512 35.85 4.02 1.51
C PRO A 512 35.59 5.28 0.68
N SER A 513 35.00 5.16 -0.51
CA SER A 513 34.63 6.33 -1.33
C SER A 513 33.48 7.14 -0.71
N ASP A 514 32.49 6.47 -0.13
CA ASP A 514 31.38 7.12 0.60
C ASP A 514 31.94 7.91 1.79
N ILE A 515 32.84 7.28 2.56
CA ILE A 515 33.50 7.92 3.70
C ILE A 515 34.39 9.08 3.27
N GLN A 516 35.08 8.96 2.15
CA GLN A 516 35.88 10.05 1.59
C GLN A 516 34.99 11.23 1.19
N ALA A 517 33.85 10.96 0.57
CA ALA A 517 32.90 11.98 0.15
C ALA A 517 32.31 12.73 1.36
N ILE A 518 32.01 12.04 2.47
CA ILE A 518 31.52 12.68 3.73
C ILE A 518 32.58 13.56 4.42
N LYS A 519 33.88 13.33 4.14
CA LYS A 519 34.97 14.12 4.75
C LYS A 519 35.22 15.45 4.04
N TYR A 520 34.86 15.54 2.76
CA TYR A 520 34.79 16.81 2.05
C TYR A 520 33.56 17.58 2.54
#